data_AF-A0A0U1L3L6-F1
#
_entry.id   AF-A0A0U1L3L6-F1
#
_cell.length_a   1.000
_cell.length_b   1.000
_cell.length_c   1.000
_cell.angle_alpha   90.00
_cell.angle_beta   90.00
_cell.angle_gamma   90.00
#
_symmetry.space_group_name_H-M   'P 1'
#
loop_
_entity.id
_entity.type
_entity.pdbx_description
1 polymer ?
#
loop_
_entity_poly.entity_id
_entity_poly.type
_entity_poly.pdbx_seq_one_letter_code
_entity_poly.pdbx_strand_id
1 'polypeptide(L)'
;MTVNKVELIIDELYDAKVGYKADSVYYKLYQEFDEKFKTIFAYFHSEFNHLFSFMNDKNKLNKHFNADPSRQLLKVIKEFNDFYNILIGSEKQIDIDERYLATIKRCEDFLDMSGGSAIPDDFNLIEIIRYEPIFAIAAQEIRVTEERYNLIISGNDEAWDTDSSFLDVGRFLEYTEKDIEAEFSKLNREIINEIIKYPCIFAYEDGCKKDGYVGYITDMIVRQGMIKITIKKVEIITAQNLQNLKFELDIHDWELSRTHWAIKKVNLYNELQSMGINLNSVNQIPKLVDINKHIFDVAVTFAGESRNLVEQVVRELEKLKNKDSIFYDNNFISQLARPSLDVLLQDIYRNRSKLIVVFLCEKYQDKEWCGLEFRAIRDLIKSREDKIMYIKLDDGHVDGVLKIDGYIDGNKFSPQEIANFINERIILSSSQ
;
A
#
# COMPACT_ATOMS: atom_id res chain seq x y z
N MET A 1 29.18 24.08 -0.10
CA MET A 1 28.04 23.44 0.59
C MET A 1 26.83 24.28 0.32
N THR A 2 25.98 23.85 -0.60
CA THR A 2 24.69 24.48 -0.88
C THR A 2 23.78 24.18 0.31
N VAL A 3 23.22 25.20 0.93
CA VAL A 3 22.35 25.01 2.10
C VAL A 3 21.02 24.39 1.62
N ASN A 4 20.62 23.26 2.18
CA ASN A 4 19.35 22.62 1.84
C ASN A 4 18.20 23.42 2.45
N LYS A 5 17.42 24.09 1.59
CA LYS A 5 16.28 24.93 1.98
C LYS A 5 15.23 24.16 2.78
N VAL A 6 15.03 22.88 2.50
CA VAL A 6 14.05 22.02 3.20
C VAL A 6 14.49 21.79 4.65
N GLU A 7 15.78 21.49 4.87
CA GLU A 7 16.31 21.28 6.22
C GLU A 7 16.23 22.54 7.08
N LEU A 8 16.58 23.71 6.52
CA LEU A 8 16.53 24.97 7.27
C LEU A 8 15.14 25.28 7.83
N ILE A 9 14.08 24.98 7.07
CA ILE A 9 12.71 25.30 7.46
C ILE A 9 12.18 24.29 8.48
N ILE A 10 12.56 23.03 8.35
CA ILE A 10 12.30 22.02 9.38
C ILE A 10 12.97 22.43 10.69
N ASP A 11 14.23 22.89 10.63
CA ASP A 11 14.99 23.36 11.79
C ASP A 11 14.34 24.58 12.45
N GLU A 12 14.01 25.60 11.66
CA GLU A 12 13.35 26.82 12.15
C GLU A 12 12.02 26.50 12.83
N LEU A 13 11.20 25.65 12.21
CA LEU A 13 9.91 25.26 12.76
C LEU A 13 10.10 24.40 14.02
N TYR A 14 11.03 23.45 14.01
CA TYR A 14 11.34 22.65 15.20
C TYR A 14 11.78 23.53 16.37
N ASP A 15 12.72 24.45 16.16
CA ASP A 15 13.22 25.35 17.19
C ASP A 15 12.11 26.22 17.78
N ALA A 16 11.17 26.66 16.94
CA ALA A 16 10.00 27.40 17.38
C ALA A 16 9.01 26.55 18.22
N LYS A 17 8.99 25.23 18.06
CA LYS A 17 7.99 24.32 18.68
C LYS A 17 8.56 23.38 19.75
N VAL A 18 9.87 23.23 19.89
CA VAL A 18 10.49 22.31 20.88
C VAL A 18 10.04 22.56 22.33
N GLY A 19 9.68 23.80 22.68
CA GLY A 19 9.15 24.17 23.99
C GLY A 19 7.62 24.05 24.15
N TYR A 20 6.88 23.78 23.06
CA TYR A 20 5.43 23.58 23.10
C TYR A 20 5.10 22.29 23.85
N LYS A 21 4.03 22.31 24.65
CA LYS A 21 3.62 21.16 25.49
C LYS A 21 2.27 20.64 25.01
N ALA A 22 2.29 19.81 23.98
CA ALA A 22 1.12 19.02 23.60
C ALA A 22 0.80 17.97 24.68
N ASP A 23 -0.44 17.47 24.69
CA ASP A 23 -0.77 16.26 25.45
C ASP A 23 0.18 15.12 25.05
N SER A 24 0.66 14.34 26.03
CA SER A 24 1.62 13.26 25.79
C SER A 24 1.15 12.22 24.76
N VAL A 25 -0.16 12.13 24.51
CA VAL A 25 -0.73 11.25 23.48
C VAL A 25 -0.23 11.61 22.09
N TYR A 26 -0.12 12.90 21.75
CA TYR A 26 0.28 13.31 20.40
C TYR A 26 1.74 12.95 20.12
N TYR A 27 2.64 13.10 21.09
CA TYR A 27 4.03 12.65 20.93
C TYR A 27 4.16 11.13 20.78
N LYS A 28 3.27 10.35 21.41
CA LYS A 28 3.24 8.89 21.26
C LYS A 28 2.76 8.46 19.88
N LEU A 29 1.83 9.20 19.27
CA LEU A 29 1.34 8.90 17.92
C LEU A 29 2.44 9.01 16.86
N TYR A 30 3.41 9.90 17.07
CA TYR A 30 4.51 10.14 16.13
C TYR A 30 5.87 9.65 16.64
N GLN A 31 5.89 8.66 17.54
CA GLN A 31 7.12 8.20 18.20
C GLN A 31 8.14 7.56 17.24
N GLU A 32 7.68 7.04 16.10
CA GLU A 32 8.52 6.39 15.08
C GLU A 32 9.23 7.41 14.16
N PHE A 33 8.86 8.69 14.24
CA PHE A 33 9.49 9.78 13.50
C PHE A 33 10.73 10.29 14.23
N ASP A 34 11.63 10.95 13.49
CA ASP A 34 12.71 11.70 14.12
C ASP A 34 12.17 12.80 15.05
N GLU A 35 13.01 13.28 15.98
CA GLU A 35 12.60 14.25 17.00
C GLU A 35 11.99 15.54 16.42
N LYS A 36 12.42 15.96 15.22
CA LYS A 36 11.93 17.18 14.58
C LYS A 36 10.49 16.96 14.11
N PHE A 37 10.27 15.92 13.29
CA PHE A 37 8.94 15.60 12.78
C PHE A 37 7.97 15.23 13.91
N LYS A 38 8.41 14.44 14.88
CA LYS A 38 7.60 14.11 16.06
C LYS A 38 7.09 15.35 16.78
N THR A 39 7.97 16.34 16.99
CA THR A 39 7.63 17.60 17.67
C THR A 39 6.67 18.45 16.84
N ILE A 40 6.96 18.61 15.54
CA ILE A 40 6.16 19.41 14.62
C ILE A 40 4.76 18.82 14.45
N PHE A 41 4.66 17.50 14.24
CA PHE A 41 3.39 16.80 14.08
C PHE A 41 2.56 16.80 15.35
N ALA A 42 3.18 16.58 16.51
CA ALA A 42 2.47 16.67 17.79
C ALA A 42 1.90 18.07 18.04
N TYR A 43 2.65 19.12 17.67
CA TYR A 43 2.16 20.50 17.73
C TYR A 43 0.95 20.72 16.82
N PHE A 44 1.07 20.45 15.52
CA PHE A 44 -0.02 20.71 14.56
C PHE A 44 -1.27 19.91 14.90
N HIS A 45 -1.12 18.63 15.22
CA HIS A 45 -2.24 17.76 15.55
C HIS A 45 -2.98 18.22 16.81
N SER A 46 -2.23 18.61 17.85
CA SER A 46 -2.79 19.16 19.09
C SER A 46 -3.55 20.46 18.85
N GLU A 47 -2.96 21.40 18.11
CA GLU A 47 -3.57 22.70 17.82
C GLU A 47 -4.82 22.57 16.94
N PHE A 48 -4.77 21.76 15.87
CA PHE A 48 -5.94 21.52 15.03
C PHE A 48 -7.07 20.88 15.83
N ASN A 49 -6.80 19.85 16.64
CA ASN A 49 -7.83 19.22 17.45
C ASN A 49 -8.45 20.19 18.46
N HIS A 50 -7.62 21.01 19.11
CA HIS A 50 -8.10 22.00 20.06
C HIS A 50 -9.04 23.02 19.39
N LEU A 51 -8.61 23.59 18.27
CA LEU A 51 -9.34 24.64 17.55
C LEU A 51 -10.58 24.10 16.82
N PHE A 52 -10.49 22.92 16.20
CA PHE A 52 -11.62 22.27 15.54
C PHE A 52 -12.68 21.80 16.54
N SER A 53 -12.28 21.29 17.70
CA SER A 53 -13.22 20.96 18.77
C SER A 53 -13.97 22.23 19.22
N PHE A 54 -13.26 23.34 19.42
CA PHE A 54 -13.90 24.60 19.78
C PHE A 54 -14.81 25.14 18.67
N MET A 55 -14.42 24.97 17.40
CA MET A 55 -15.25 25.35 16.26
C MET A 55 -16.55 24.54 16.19
N ASN A 56 -16.49 23.23 16.45
CA ASN A 56 -17.68 22.38 16.54
C ASN A 56 -18.67 22.88 17.60
N ASP A 57 -18.17 23.28 18.78
CA ASP A 57 -19.00 23.83 19.85
C ASP A 57 -19.68 25.13 19.40
N LYS A 58 -18.95 26.00 18.71
CA LYS A 58 -19.50 27.25 18.17
C LYS A 58 -20.49 27.04 17.05
N ASN A 59 -20.22 26.10 16.14
CA ASN A 59 -21.12 25.75 15.05
C ASN A 59 -22.48 25.28 15.59
N LYS A 60 -22.48 24.46 16.65
CA LYS A 60 -23.71 24.02 17.33
C LYS A 60 -24.42 25.15 18.06
N LEU A 61 -23.67 26.08 18.65
CA LEU A 61 -24.22 27.10 19.54
C LEU A 61 -24.80 28.30 18.79
N ASN A 62 -23.98 28.95 17.95
CA ASN A 62 -24.30 30.25 17.36
C ASN A 62 -23.71 30.48 15.96
N LYS A 63 -23.04 29.47 15.37
CA LYS A 63 -22.35 29.55 14.08
C LYS A 63 -21.36 30.72 13.97
N HIS A 64 -20.73 31.10 15.08
CA HIS A 64 -19.72 32.16 15.10
C HIS A 64 -18.46 31.74 15.85
N PHE A 65 -17.36 31.60 15.12
CA PHE A 65 -16.05 31.31 15.66
C PHE A 65 -15.41 32.57 16.25
N ASN A 66 -14.94 32.50 17.50
CA ASN A 66 -14.46 33.67 18.22
C ASN A 66 -13.18 34.28 17.58
N ALA A 67 -12.96 35.58 17.81
CA ALA A 67 -11.83 36.34 17.23
C ALA A 67 -10.44 35.76 17.52
N ASP A 68 -10.13 35.45 18.80
CA ASP A 68 -8.78 34.96 19.14
C ASP A 68 -8.53 33.54 18.60
N PRO A 69 -9.44 32.56 18.75
CA PRO A 69 -9.32 31.26 18.09
C PRO A 69 -9.27 31.34 16.56
N SER A 70 -9.97 32.31 15.94
CA SER A 70 -9.89 32.57 14.49
C SER A 70 -8.48 32.96 14.07
N ARG A 71 -7.89 33.95 14.74
CA ARG A 71 -6.51 34.39 14.48
C ARG A 71 -5.50 33.27 14.73
N GLN A 72 -5.71 32.50 15.80
CA GLN A 72 -4.85 31.37 16.12
C GLN A 72 -4.92 30.30 15.04
N LEU A 73 -6.12 29.92 14.59
CA LEU A 73 -6.29 28.93 13.53
C LEU A 73 -5.71 29.41 12.20
N LEU A 74 -5.91 30.68 11.82
CA LEU A 74 -5.26 31.28 10.65
C LEU A 74 -3.73 31.19 10.74
N LYS A 75 -3.15 31.46 11.91
CA LYS A 75 -1.70 31.34 12.12
C LYS A 75 -1.24 29.89 11.98
N VAL A 76 -1.92 28.93 12.61
CA VAL A 76 -1.57 27.51 12.56
C VAL A 76 -1.70 26.96 11.13
N ILE A 77 -2.77 27.31 10.41
CA ILE A 77 -2.98 26.94 9.01
C ILE A 77 -1.86 27.49 8.14
N LYS A 78 -1.47 28.75 8.33
CA LYS A 78 -0.37 29.35 7.56
C LYS A 78 0.95 28.61 7.82
N GLU A 79 1.30 28.39 9.10
CA GLU A 79 2.51 27.64 9.48
C GLU A 79 2.50 26.23 8.87
N PHE A 80 1.34 25.56 8.91
CA PHE A 80 1.16 24.23 8.32
C PHE A 80 1.32 24.25 6.80
N ASN A 81 0.67 25.18 6.09
CA ASN A 81 0.74 25.27 4.64
C ASN A 81 2.15 25.63 4.15
N ASP A 82 2.84 26.54 4.83
CA ASP A 82 4.24 26.88 4.51
C ASP A 82 5.13 25.63 4.66
N PHE A 83 4.98 24.89 5.75
CA PHE A 83 5.69 23.63 5.98
C PHE A 83 5.32 22.55 4.95
N TYR A 84 4.03 22.26 4.78
CA TYR A 84 3.50 21.23 3.89
C TYR A 84 3.92 21.46 2.44
N ASN A 85 3.73 22.67 1.90
CA ASN A 85 4.02 22.98 0.50
C ASN A 85 5.52 22.91 0.17
N ILE A 86 6.40 23.17 1.15
CA ILE A 86 7.85 23.09 0.96
C ILE A 86 8.34 21.64 0.94
N LEU A 87 7.63 20.74 1.62
CA LEU A 87 7.94 19.32 1.62
C LEU A 87 7.44 18.60 0.36
N ILE A 88 6.48 19.17 -0.37
CA ILE A 88 6.00 18.62 -1.65
C ILE A 88 7.16 18.50 -2.65
N GLY A 89 7.35 17.30 -3.20
CA GLY A 89 8.43 17.02 -4.15
C GLY A 89 9.81 16.86 -3.51
N SER A 90 9.92 16.88 -2.18
CA SER A 90 11.14 16.54 -1.45
C SER A 90 11.10 15.09 -0.96
N GLU A 91 12.25 14.52 -0.61
CA GLU A 91 12.35 13.20 0.05
C GLU A 91 11.62 13.13 1.40
N LYS A 92 11.30 14.30 1.98
CA LYS A 92 10.61 14.45 3.25
C LYS A 92 9.14 14.83 3.09
N GLN A 93 8.55 14.55 1.93
CA GLN A 93 7.13 14.78 1.70
C GLN A 93 6.29 14.04 2.75
N ILE A 94 5.20 14.67 3.18
CA ILE A 94 4.30 14.17 4.19
C ILE A 94 2.88 14.07 3.61
N ASP A 95 2.13 13.08 4.07
CA ASP A 95 0.70 12.98 3.84
C ASP A 95 -0.06 13.44 5.10
N ILE A 96 -1.30 13.90 4.89
CA ILE A 96 -2.22 14.32 5.93
C ILE A 96 -3.58 13.66 5.71
N ASP A 97 -4.28 13.31 6.79
CA ASP A 97 -5.67 12.84 6.74
C ASP A 97 -6.54 13.78 5.88
N GLU A 98 -7.18 13.21 4.86
CA GLU A 98 -7.92 13.97 3.84
C GLU A 98 -9.04 14.82 4.44
N ARG A 99 -9.66 14.36 5.54
CA ARG A 99 -10.73 15.11 6.23
C ARG A 99 -10.16 16.35 6.89
N TYR A 100 -8.97 16.25 7.50
CA TYR A 100 -8.28 17.39 8.09
C TYR A 100 -7.83 18.38 7.02
N LEU A 101 -7.25 17.89 5.91
CA LEU A 101 -6.84 18.75 4.80
C LEU A 101 -8.03 19.50 4.17
N ALA A 102 -9.15 18.80 3.93
CA ALA A 102 -10.37 19.42 3.42
C ALA A 102 -10.95 20.46 4.40
N THR A 103 -10.91 20.16 5.71
CA THR A 103 -11.36 21.08 6.76
C THR A 103 -10.48 22.32 6.82
N ILE A 104 -9.15 22.18 6.74
CA ILE A 104 -8.20 23.30 6.71
C ILE A 104 -8.52 24.22 5.53
N LYS A 105 -8.63 23.67 4.31
CA LYS A 105 -8.97 24.45 3.11
C LYS A 105 -10.29 25.20 3.27
N ARG A 106 -11.31 24.52 3.77
CA ARG A 106 -12.62 25.14 4.00
C ARG A 106 -12.57 26.25 5.06
N CYS A 107 -11.72 26.12 6.08
CA CYS A 107 -11.51 27.17 7.07
C CYS A 107 -10.87 28.42 6.45
N GLU A 108 -9.94 28.27 5.51
CA GLU A 108 -9.31 29.41 4.82
C GLU A 108 -10.32 30.29 4.07
N ASP A 109 -11.44 29.71 3.61
CA ASP A 109 -12.47 30.43 2.86
C ASP A 109 -13.30 31.42 3.71
N PHE A 110 -13.37 31.23 5.03
CA PHE A 110 -14.25 32.06 5.89
C PHE A 110 -13.61 32.60 7.18
N LEU A 111 -12.39 32.16 7.53
CA LEU A 111 -11.70 32.71 8.70
C LEU A 111 -11.29 34.18 8.49
N ASP A 112 -11.39 34.96 9.56
CA ASP A 112 -11.12 36.41 9.55
C ASP A 112 -10.23 36.80 10.74
N MET A 113 -9.31 37.73 10.50
CA MET A 113 -8.39 38.28 11.50
C MET A 113 -9.07 39.27 12.46
N SER A 114 -10.27 39.76 12.13
CA SER A 114 -11.00 40.80 12.87
C SER A 114 -12.42 40.36 13.22
N GLY A 115 -12.83 40.53 14.48
CA GLY A 115 -14.22 40.26 14.91
C GLY A 115 -14.63 38.78 15.01
N GLY A 116 -13.76 37.84 14.66
CA GLY A 116 -14.12 36.41 14.57
C GLY A 116 -14.76 36.08 13.23
N SER A 117 -15.27 34.86 13.09
CA SER A 117 -15.65 34.32 11.79
C SER A 117 -17.02 33.68 11.82
N ALA A 118 -17.89 34.11 10.91
CA ALA A 118 -19.15 33.43 10.68
C ALA A 118 -18.86 32.04 10.09
N ILE A 119 -19.37 30.99 10.74
CA ILE A 119 -19.24 29.62 10.28
C ILE A 119 -20.33 29.39 9.22
N PRO A 120 -20.00 28.95 7.99
CA PRO A 120 -20.98 28.72 6.93
C PRO A 120 -22.08 27.74 7.34
N ASP A 121 -23.31 27.96 6.86
CA ASP A 121 -24.46 27.14 7.24
C ASP A 121 -24.33 25.67 6.85
N ASP A 122 -23.58 25.39 5.79
CA ASP A 122 -23.29 24.07 5.23
C ASP A 122 -21.95 23.49 5.74
N PHE A 123 -21.29 24.16 6.69
CA PHE A 123 -20.08 23.67 7.33
C PHE A 123 -20.43 22.56 8.33
N ASN A 124 -20.08 21.31 7.98
CA ASN A 124 -20.36 20.14 8.81
C ASN A 124 -19.49 20.10 10.07
N LEU A 125 -19.94 19.35 11.08
CA LEU A 125 -19.13 19.07 12.25
C LEU A 125 -17.88 18.27 11.87
N ILE A 126 -16.75 18.69 12.40
CA ILE A 126 -15.44 18.11 12.16
C ILE A 126 -15.30 16.86 13.04
N GLU A 127 -14.96 15.73 12.46
CA GLU A 127 -14.62 14.52 13.21
C GLU A 127 -13.23 14.67 13.83
N ILE A 128 -13.14 14.71 15.17
CA ILE A 128 -11.88 14.92 15.88
C ILE A 128 -11.13 13.59 16.04
N ILE A 129 -10.00 13.46 15.35
CA ILE A 129 -9.11 12.30 15.41
C ILE A 129 -8.12 12.52 16.56
N ARG A 130 -8.39 11.97 17.75
CA ARG A 130 -7.52 12.17 18.93
C ARG A 130 -6.45 11.09 19.12
N TYR A 131 -6.75 9.86 18.73
CA TYR A 131 -5.97 8.67 19.10
C TYR A 131 -5.35 7.94 17.91
N GLU A 132 -5.35 8.57 16.74
CA GLU A 132 -4.72 8.07 15.50
C GLU A 132 -3.88 9.20 14.89
N PRO A 133 -2.74 8.91 14.25
CA PRO A 133 -1.96 9.92 13.54
C PRO A 133 -2.79 10.58 12.42
N ILE A 134 -2.67 11.89 12.27
CA ILE A 134 -3.22 12.62 11.10
C ILE A 134 -2.15 12.96 10.06
N PHE A 135 -0.87 12.73 10.38
CA PHE A 135 0.25 12.91 9.48
C PHE A 135 0.97 11.58 9.27
N ALA A 136 1.46 11.36 8.06
CA ALA A 136 2.36 10.27 7.71
C ALA A 136 3.52 10.82 6.88
N ILE A 137 4.64 10.09 6.79
CA ILE A 137 5.54 10.30 5.64
C ILE A 137 4.70 9.94 4.43
N ALA A 138 4.66 10.80 3.43
CA ALA A 138 4.10 10.38 2.16
C ALA A 138 4.94 9.18 1.75
N ALA A 139 4.33 7.99 1.70
CA ALA A 139 4.93 6.94 0.92
C ALA A 139 5.29 7.63 -0.39
N GLN A 140 6.55 7.50 -0.85
CA GLN A 140 6.87 7.98 -2.18
C GLN A 140 5.97 7.19 -3.13
N GLU A 141 4.74 7.68 -3.30
CA GLU A 141 3.99 7.57 -4.51
C GLU A 141 5.00 8.05 -5.53
N ILE A 142 5.58 7.08 -6.23
CA ILE A 142 5.99 7.28 -7.59
C ILE A 142 4.70 7.75 -8.26
N ARG A 143 4.48 9.07 -8.18
CA ARG A 143 3.32 9.72 -8.77
C ARG A 143 3.41 9.39 -10.24
N VAL A 144 2.26 9.00 -10.77
CA VAL A 144 1.94 8.83 -12.19
C VAL A 144 2.09 10.19 -12.90
N THR A 145 3.33 10.67 -12.95
CA THR A 145 3.86 11.84 -13.64
C THR A 145 5.19 11.50 -14.28
N GLU A 146 5.54 10.21 -14.38
CA GLU A 146 6.76 9.81 -15.06
C GLU A 146 6.57 10.05 -16.56
N GLU A 147 7.01 11.23 -17.00
CA GLU A 147 7.29 11.58 -18.39
C GLU A 147 8.41 10.71 -18.97
N ARG A 148 8.76 9.57 -18.35
CA ARG A 148 9.86 8.72 -18.76
C ARG A 148 9.50 7.25 -18.65
N TYR A 149 10.00 6.45 -19.57
CA TYR A 149 9.89 5.01 -19.53
C TYR A 149 11.18 4.33 -20.05
N ASN A 150 11.43 3.11 -19.61
CA ASN A 150 12.53 2.27 -20.11
C ASN A 150 12.08 1.47 -21.34
N LEU A 151 12.71 1.69 -22.48
CA LEU A 151 12.59 0.82 -23.65
C LEU A 151 13.75 -0.16 -23.68
N ILE A 152 13.48 -1.46 -23.54
CA ILE A 152 14.51 -2.49 -23.54
C ILE A 152 14.21 -3.49 -24.66
N ILE A 153 15.11 -3.54 -25.64
CA ILE A 153 14.97 -4.40 -26.82
C ILE A 153 16.05 -5.48 -26.77
N SER A 154 15.66 -6.72 -27.05
CA SER A 154 16.58 -7.84 -27.10
C SER A 154 16.45 -8.66 -28.39
N GLY A 155 17.57 -8.97 -29.02
CA GLY A 155 17.68 -9.89 -30.14
C GLY A 155 17.77 -11.35 -29.70
N ASN A 156 17.88 -11.61 -28.40
CA ASN A 156 17.73 -12.95 -27.84
C ASN A 156 16.23 -13.27 -27.72
N ASP A 157 15.77 -14.28 -28.45
CA ASP A 157 14.37 -14.70 -28.46
C ASP A 157 13.90 -15.27 -27.12
N GLU A 158 14.80 -15.63 -26.21
CA GLU A 158 14.48 -16.13 -24.85
C GLU A 158 14.62 -15.05 -23.76
N ALA A 159 14.92 -13.79 -24.13
CA ALA A 159 15.32 -12.75 -23.19
C ALA A 159 14.31 -12.46 -22.06
N TRP A 160 13.02 -12.64 -22.35
CA TRP A 160 11.91 -12.36 -21.44
C TRP A 160 11.12 -13.62 -21.07
N ASP A 161 11.67 -14.82 -21.30
CA ASP A 161 10.99 -16.07 -20.95
C ASP A 161 11.02 -16.33 -19.44
N THR A 162 12.03 -15.79 -18.75
CA THR A 162 12.13 -15.80 -17.29
C THR A 162 11.99 -14.39 -16.71
N ASP A 163 11.89 -14.27 -15.39
CA ASP A 163 11.81 -12.97 -14.71
C ASP A 163 13.20 -12.33 -14.50
N SER A 164 14.27 -12.89 -15.07
CA SER A 164 15.61 -12.33 -15.00
C SER A 164 16.25 -12.24 -16.38
N SER A 165 16.89 -11.11 -16.68
CA SER A 165 17.59 -10.92 -17.95
C SER A 165 18.93 -10.20 -17.77
N PHE A 166 19.78 -10.29 -18.78
CA PHE A 166 21.14 -9.74 -18.79
C PHE A 166 21.35 -8.84 -20.00
N LEU A 167 21.96 -7.69 -19.78
CA LEU A 167 22.31 -6.71 -20.80
C LEU A 167 23.75 -6.26 -20.64
N ASP A 168 24.43 -5.97 -21.75
CA ASP A 168 25.75 -5.35 -21.72
C ASP A 168 25.62 -3.86 -21.36
N VAL A 169 26.44 -3.35 -20.44
CA VAL A 169 26.41 -1.94 -20.01
C VAL A 169 26.64 -0.99 -21.18
N GLY A 170 27.39 -1.40 -22.22
CA GLY A 170 27.60 -0.61 -23.43
C GLY A 170 26.33 -0.41 -24.27
N ARG A 171 25.26 -1.17 -23.99
CA ARG A 171 23.93 -1.01 -24.61
C ARG A 171 23.00 -0.08 -23.83
N PHE A 172 23.39 0.30 -22.62
CA PHE A 172 22.61 1.18 -21.77
C PHE A 172 22.67 2.63 -22.28
N LEU A 173 21.51 3.28 -22.37
CA LEU A 173 21.28 4.62 -22.92
C LEU A 173 21.54 4.77 -24.43
N GLU A 174 21.70 3.67 -25.17
CA GLU A 174 21.61 3.73 -26.63
C GLU A 174 20.23 4.30 -27.02
N TYR A 175 20.19 5.21 -27.98
CA TYR A 175 18.97 5.91 -28.46
C TYR A 175 18.22 6.75 -27.42
N THR A 176 18.90 7.14 -26.33
CA THR A 176 18.41 8.09 -25.34
C THR A 176 18.81 9.52 -25.70
N GLU A 177 17.96 10.51 -25.40
CA GLU A 177 18.30 11.93 -25.61
C GLU A 177 19.54 12.36 -24.81
N LYS A 178 20.31 13.34 -25.33
CA LYS A 178 21.63 13.73 -24.81
C LYS A 178 21.61 14.25 -23.37
N ASP A 179 20.54 14.94 -22.98
CA ASP A 179 20.35 15.45 -21.62
C ASP A 179 20.08 14.32 -20.62
N ILE A 180 19.26 13.34 -21.00
CA ILE A 180 18.96 12.14 -20.21
C ILE A 180 20.20 11.23 -20.14
N GLU A 181 20.93 11.06 -21.24
CA GLU A 181 22.19 10.31 -21.26
C GLU A 181 23.19 10.88 -20.25
N ALA A 182 23.32 12.21 -20.21
CA ALA A 182 24.20 12.89 -19.26
C ALA A 182 23.76 12.66 -17.80
N GLU A 183 22.46 12.65 -17.54
CA GLU A 183 21.84 12.41 -16.24
C GLU A 183 22.11 10.99 -15.71
N PHE A 184 21.94 9.96 -16.55
CA PHE A 184 21.97 8.56 -16.11
C PHE A 184 23.27 7.80 -16.43
N SER A 185 24.25 8.44 -17.08
CA SER A 185 25.51 7.81 -17.53
C SER A 185 26.32 7.09 -16.43
N LYS A 186 26.15 7.45 -15.16
CA LYS A 186 26.85 6.84 -14.01
C LYS A 186 25.91 5.98 -13.18
N LEU A 187 25.78 4.69 -13.51
CA LEU A 187 24.97 3.72 -12.78
C LEU A 187 25.44 3.47 -11.32
N ASN A 188 25.24 4.45 -10.45
CA ASN A 188 25.40 4.36 -9.01
C ASN A 188 24.07 3.93 -8.36
N ARG A 189 24.06 3.73 -7.04
CA ARG A 189 22.86 3.25 -6.33
C ARG A 189 21.67 4.21 -6.44
N GLU A 190 21.91 5.53 -6.40
CA GLU A 190 20.85 6.54 -6.51
C GLU A 190 20.20 6.52 -7.89
N ILE A 191 21.03 6.50 -8.94
CA ILE A 191 20.59 6.41 -10.34
C ILE A 191 19.85 5.11 -10.61
N ILE A 192 20.35 3.97 -10.10
CA ILE A 192 19.66 2.69 -10.22
C ILE A 192 18.28 2.77 -9.55
N ASN A 193 18.22 3.29 -8.31
CA ASN A 193 16.97 3.45 -7.59
C ASN A 193 15.98 4.38 -8.29
N GLU A 194 16.46 5.30 -9.15
CA GLU A 194 15.61 6.15 -9.97
C GLU A 194 15.12 5.43 -11.23
N ILE A 195 16.02 4.80 -11.99
CA ILE A 195 15.69 4.11 -13.24
C ILE A 195 14.65 3.00 -13.06
N ILE A 196 14.71 2.26 -11.95
CA ILE A 196 13.78 1.16 -11.67
C ILE A 196 12.35 1.63 -11.36
N LYS A 197 12.14 2.93 -11.10
CA LYS A 197 10.79 3.49 -10.88
C LYS A 197 10.02 3.58 -12.19
N TYR A 198 10.73 3.85 -13.29
CA TYR A 198 10.15 4.02 -14.62
C TYR A 198 9.47 2.74 -15.12
N PRO A 199 8.26 2.85 -15.71
CA PRO A 199 7.63 1.72 -16.38
C PRO A 199 8.49 1.30 -17.59
N CYS A 200 8.37 0.03 -17.98
CA CYS A 200 9.23 -0.58 -18.99
C CYS A 200 8.41 -1.18 -20.14
N ILE A 201 8.91 -1.02 -21.36
CA ILE A 201 8.60 -1.90 -22.49
C ILE A 201 9.77 -2.88 -22.64
N PHE A 202 9.48 -4.17 -22.49
CA PHE A 202 10.39 -5.27 -22.78
C PHE A 202 10.02 -5.86 -24.15
N ALA A 203 10.74 -5.45 -25.19
CA ALA A 203 10.46 -5.83 -26.57
C ALA A 203 11.55 -6.78 -27.12
N TYR A 204 11.23 -7.43 -28.24
CA TYR A 204 12.19 -8.18 -29.02
C TYR A 204 12.59 -7.38 -30.26
N GLU A 205 13.76 -7.69 -30.83
CA GLU A 205 14.09 -7.19 -32.18
C GLU A 205 13.05 -7.70 -33.20
N ASP A 206 12.77 -6.91 -34.24
CA ASP A 206 11.78 -7.25 -35.29
C ASP A 206 12.04 -8.63 -35.94
N GLY A 207 13.30 -9.05 -35.99
CA GLY A 207 13.69 -10.38 -36.49
C GLY A 207 13.15 -11.56 -35.68
N CYS A 208 12.90 -11.38 -34.39
CA CYS A 208 12.40 -12.42 -33.49
C CYS A 208 10.91 -12.73 -33.72
N LYS A 209 10.13 -11.78 -34.24
CA LYS A 209 8.68 -11.91 -34.50
C LYS A 209 7.88 -12.36 -33.26
N LYS A 210 8.21 -11.82 -32.09
CA LYS A 210 7.55 -12.10 -30.81
C LYS A 210 6.89 -10.83 -30.26
N ASP A 211 5.78 -11.02 -29.55
CA ASP A 211 5.17 -9.96 -28.77
C ASP A 211 6.03 -9.59 -27.57
N GLY A 212 6.00 -8.32 -27.19
CA GLY A 212 6.70 -7.80 -26.02
C GLY A 212 5.78 -7.75 -24.79
N TYR A 213 6.33 -7.17 -23.73
CA TYR A 213 5.63 -6.97 -22.47
C TYR A 213 5.78 -5.54 -21.98
N VAL A 214 4.73 -5.01 -21.37
CA VAL A 214 4.83 -3.83 -20.51
C VAL A 214 4.98 -4.31 -19.08
N GLY A 215 5.78 -3.61 -18.27
CA GLY A 215 6.07 -4.02 -16.90
C GLY A 215 7.02 -3.10 -16.16
N TYR A 216 7.74 -3.63 -15.17
CA TYR A 216 8.67 -2.88 -14.32
C TYR A 216 9.94 -3.70 -14.07
N ILE A 217 11.04 -3.01 -13.76
CA ILE A 217 12.23 -3.63 -13.18
C ILE A 217 12.06 -3.61 -11.66
N THR A 218 12.16 -4.77 -11.01
CA THR A 218 12.02 -4.88 -9.55
C THR A 218 13.35 -4.93 -8.83
N ASP A 219 14.43 -5.28 -9.54
CA ASP A 219 15.79 -5.31 -9.02
C ASP A 219 16.79 -5.15 -10.16
N MET A 220 17.92 -4.50 -9.90
CA MET A 220 18.97 -4.25 -10.89
C MET A 220 20.36 -4.36 -10.25
N ILE A 221 21.23 -5.15 -10.85
CA ILE A 221 22.60 -5.38 -10.39
C ILE A 221 23.57 -5.14 -11.53
N VAL A 222 24.55 -4.26 -11.31
CA VAL A 222 25.62 -3.98 -12.29
C VAL A 222 26.93 -4.58 -11.82
N ARG A 223 27.53 -5.49 -12.60
CA ARG A 223 28.81 -6.14 -12.29
C ARG A 223 29.56 -6.48 -13.57
N GLN A 224 30.87 -6.27 -13.59
CA GLN A 224 31.77 -6.74 -14.66
C GLN A 224 31.33 -6.31 -16.08
N GLY A 225 30.77 -5.11 -16.23
CA GLY A 225 30.29 -4.61 -17.53
C GLY A 225 28.93 -5.19 -17.96
N MET A 226 28.26 -5.95 -17.11
CA MET A 226 26.92 -6.49 -17.34
C MET A 226 25.91 -5.89 -16.36
N ILE A 227 24.68 -5.73 -16.83
CA ILE A 227 23.50 -5.37 -16.06
C ILE A 227 22.62 -6.62 -15.98
N LYS A 228 22.31 -7.07 -14.77
CA LYS A 228 21.27 -8.06 -14.51
C LYS A 228 20.03 -7.33 -14.02
N ILE A 229 18.89 -7.57 -14.65
CA ILE A 229 17.59 -7.05 -14.20
C ILE A 229 16.68 -8.21 -13.79
N THR A 230 15.85 -7.96 -12.78
CA THR A 230 14.67 -8.76 -12.46
C THR A 230 13.43 -7.98 -12.92
N ILE A 231 12.54 -8.63 -13.66
CA ILE A 231 11.40 -7.99 -14.33
C ILE A 231 10.08 -8.51 -13.79
N LYS A 232 9.10 -7.62 -13.70
CA LYS A 232 7.69 -7.93 -13.46
C LYS A 232 6.90 -7.57 -14.71
N LYS A 233 6.40 -8.58 -15.43
CA LYS A 233 5.54 -8.42 -16.60
C LYS A 233 4.11 -8.14 -16.15
N VAL A 234 3.42 -7.28 -16.87
CA VAL A 234 2.07 -6.81 -16.52
C VAL A 234 1.10 -7.17 -17.62
N GLU A 235 1.38 -6.71 -18.83
CA GLU A 235 0.50 -6.83 -19.96
C GLU A 235 1.32 -7.12 -21.20
N ILE A 236 0.73 -7.84 -22.15
CA ILE A 236 1.36 -8.11 -23.44
C ILE A 236 1.18 -6.87 -24.33
N ILE A 237 2.26 -6.43 -24.97
CA ILE A 237 2.20 -5.46 -26.06
C ILE A 237 2.57 -6.17 -27.36
N THR A 238 1.62 -6.27 -28.27
CA THR A 238 1.85 -6.99 -29.52
C THR A 238 2.89 -6.26 -30.37
N ALA A 239 3.66 -7.01 -31.16
CA ALA A 239 4.63 -6.42 -32.08
C ALA A 239 3.96 -5.41 -33.03
N GLN A 240 2.72 -5.68 -33.45
CA GLN A 240 1.95 -4.77 -34.28
C GLN A 240 1.56 -3.47 -33.55
N ASN A 241 1.15 -3.55 -32.28
CA ASN A 241 0.81 -2.36 -31.49
C ASN A 241 2.05 -1.50 -31.26
N LEU A 242 3.19 -2.12 -30.97
CA LEU A 242 4.46 -1.40 -30.80
C LEU A 242 4.87 -0.68 -32.09
N GLN A 243 4.70 -1.33 -33.26
CA GLN A 243 4.94 -0.72 -34.56
C GLN A 243 4.00 0.47 -34.83
N ASN A 244 2.73 0.37 -34.41
CA ASN A 244 1.74 1.44 -34.59
C ASN A 244 1.97 2.65 -33.68
N LEU A 245 2.58 2.45 -32.51
CA LEU A 245 2.83 3.46 -31.48
C LEU A 245 4.21 4.11 -31.55
N LYS A 246 5.02 3.79 -32.57
CA LYS A 246 6.41 4.27 -32.64
C LYS A 246 6.53 5.78 -32.49
N PHE A 247 5.63 6.54 -33.11
CA PHE A 247 5.66 8.00 -33.04
C PHE A 247 5.32 8.49 -31.63
N GLU A 248 4.23 7.98 -31.06
CA GLU A 248 3.71 8.32 -29.74
C GLU A 248 4.71 7.98 -28.63
N LEU A 249 5.42 6.85 -28.77
CA LEU A 249 6.40 6.34 -27.82
C LEU A 249 7.83 6.85 -28.06
N ASP A 250 8.04 7.75 -29.02
CA ASP A 250 9.35 8.28 -29.41
C ASP A 250 10.37 7.18 -29.77
N ILE A 251 9.93 6.21 -30.57
CA ILE A 251 10.74 5.09 -31.08
C ILE A 251 11.05 5.33 -32.56
N HIS A 252 12.33 5.50 -32.90
CA HIS A 252 12.75 5.61 -34.30
C HIS A 252 12.67 4.27 -35.05
N ASP A 253 12.53 4.34 -36.38
CA ASP A 253 12.29 3.18 -37.24
C ASP A 253 13.33 2.05 -37.11
N TRP A 254 14.57 2.38 -36.78
CA TRP A 254 15.66 1.41 -36.64
C TRP A 254 15.86 0.91 -35.21
N GLU A 255 15.23 1.50 -34.19
CA GLU A 255 15.45 1.10 -32.80
C GLU A 255 15.00 -0.34 -32.55
N LEU A 256 13.88 -0.76 -33.15
CA LEU A 256 13.36 -2.14 -33.07
C LEU A 256 14.25 -3.18 -33.79
N SER A 257 15.32 -2.76 -34.46
CA SER A 257 16.22 -3.68 -35.19
C SER A 257 17.48 -4.07 -34.43
N ARG A 258 17.67 -3.60 -33.19
CA ARG A 258 18.91 -3.80 -32.44
C ARG A 258 18.70 -3.84 -30.93
N THR A 259 19.42 -4.74 -30.28
CA THR A 259 19.46 -4.89 -28.82
C THR A 259 20.01 -3.65 -28.16
N HIS A 260 19.20 -3.00 -27.31
CA HIS A 260 19.56 -1.78 -26.60
C HIS A 260 18.65 -1.52 -25.39
N TRP A 261 19.05 -0.57 -24.55
CA TRP A 261 18.19 0.03 -23.53
C TRP A 261 18.19 1.55 -23.70
N ALA A 262 17.03 2.12 -24.01
CA ALA A 262 16.79 3.57 -24.04
C ALA A 262 15.92 4.03 -22.87
N ILE A 263 16.13 5.26 -22.39
CA ILE A 263 15.18 5.98 -21.53
C ILE A 263 14.51 7.04 -22.40
N LYS A 264 13.20 6.94 -22.56
CA LYS A 264 12.40 7.81 -23.43
C LYS A 264 11.65 8.83 -22.63
N LYS A 265 11.46 10.05 -23.14
CA LYS A 265 10.78 11.14 -22.45
C LYS A 265 9.30 11.24 -22.83
N VAL A 266 8.59 10.14 -22.60
CA VAL A 266 7.16 10.00 -22.90
C VAL A 266 6.44 9.39 -21.70
N ASN A 267 5.24 9.88 -21.43
CA ASN A 267 4.34 9.26 -20.46
C ASN A 267 3.72 7.97 -21.04
N LEU A 268 4.39 6.83 -20.82
CA LEU A 268 3.98 5.53 -21.35
C LEU A 268 2.53 5.15 -20.97
N TYR A 269 2.09 5.55 -19.78
CA TYR A 269 0.74 5.28 -19.28
C TYR A 269 -0.34 5.94 -20.15
N ASN A 270 -0.16 7.22 -20.47
CA ASN A 270 -1.09 7.97 -21.30
C ASN A 270 -1.16 7.42 -22.72
N GLU A 271 -0.01 7.07 -23.31
CA GLU A 271 0.03 6.56 -24.69
C GLU A 271 -0.64 5.19 -24.80
N LEU A 272 -0.44 4.30 -23.83
CA LEU A 272 -1.03 2.96 -23.85
C LEU A 272 -2.53 2.94 -23.50
N GLN A 273 -3.01 3.91 -22.71
CA GLN A 273 -4.44 4.05 -22.41
C GLN A 273 -5.28 4.21 -23.68
N SER A 274 -4.77 4.91 -24.69
CA SER A 274 -5.46 5.13 -25.96
C SER A 274 -5.79 3.82 -26.70
N MET A 275 -5.08 2.73 -26.37
CA MET A 275 -5.26 1.39 -26.93
C MET A 275 -6.12 0.45 -26.06
N GLY A 276 -6.67 0.95 -24.95
CA GLY A 276 -7.37 0.11 -23.97
C GLY A 276 -6.43 -0.77 -23.13
N ILE A 277 -5.12 -0.54 -23.19
CA ILE A 277 -4.12 -1.20 -22.34
C ILE A 277 -4.12 -0.45 -21.00
N ASN A 278 -4.74 -1.05 -19.98
CA ASN A 278 -4.85 -0.43 -18.67
C ASN A 278 -3.67 -0.80 -17.77
N LEU A 279 -2.66 0.07 -17.74
CA LEU A 279 -1.54 -0.03 -16.81
C LEU A 279 -1.90 0.27 -15.34
N ASN A 280 -3.14 0.67 -15.03
CA ASN A 280 -3.60 0.75 -13.63
C ASN A 280 -3.69 -0.62 -12.96
N SER A 281 -3.61 -1.70 -13.74
CA SER A 281 -3.41 -3.05 -13.24
C SER A 281 -2.11 -3.21 -12.42
N VAL A 282 -1.22 -2.20 -12.43
CA VAL A 282 0.08 -2.19 -11.73
C VAL A 282 0.26 -1.05 -10.74
N ASN A 283 -0.65 -0.08 -10.71
CA ASN A 283 -0.79 0.78 -9.54
C ASN A 283 -1.36 0.02 -8.32
N GLN A 284 -1.63 -1.27 -8.45
CA GLN A 284 -1.66 -2.15 -7.29
C GLN A 284 -0.23 -2.57 -6.91
N ILE A 285 0.46 -1.70 -6.17
CA ILE A 285 0.99 -2.17 -4.88
C ILE A 285 -0.17 -2.98 -4.28
N PRO A 286 -0.02 -4.29 -3.93
CA PRO A 286 -1.14 -5.09 -3.43
C PRO A 286 -1.88 -4.20 -2.45
N LYS A 287 -3.14 -3.85 -2.76
CA LYS A 287 -3.90 -2.85 -2.01
C LYS A 287 -3.69 -3.23 -0.57
N LEU A 288 -2.90 -2.46 0.19
CA LEU A 288 -2.48 -2.89 1.52
C LEU A 288 -3.77 -3.01 2.30
N VAL A 289 -4.22 -4.25 2.47
CA VAL A 289 -5.49 -4.56 3.08
C VAL A 289 -5.32 -4.15 4.52
N ASP A 290 -5.88 -3.00 4.89
CA ASP A 290 -5.89 -2.59 6.29
C ASP A 290 -6.73 -3.59 7.07
N ILE A 291 -6.06 -4.54 7.73
CA ILE A 291 -6.72 -5.62 8.48
C ILE A 291 -7.50 -5.07 9.68
N ASN A 292 -7.44 -3.77 10.00
CA ASN A 292 -8.31 -3.15 10.99
C ASN A 292 -9.74 -2.94 10.51
N LYS A 293 -9.93 -2.76 9.19
CA LYS A 293 -11.23 -2.38 8.60
C LYS A 293 -11.73 -3.39 7.58
N HIS A 294 -10.86 -4.27 7.09
CA HIS A 294 -11.18 -5.19 6.02
C HIS A 294 -12.11 -6.32 6.45
N ILE A 295 -12.97 -6.75 5.52
CA ILE A 295 -13.89 -7.88 5.67
C ILE A 295 -13.42 -9.01 4.75
N PHE A 296 -13.18 -10.17 5.33
CA PHE A 296 -12.71 -11.37 4.64
C PHE A 296 -13.88 -12.27 4.26
N ASP A 297 -13.79 -12.87 3.08
CA ASP A 297 -14.70 -13.93 2.66
C ASP A 297 -14.46 -15.20 3.49
N VAL A 298 -13.20 -15.44 3.86
CA VAL A 298 -12.82 -16.60 4.67
C VAL A 298 -11.62 -16.30 5.57
N ALA A 299 -11.63 -16.84 6.78
CA ALA A 299 -10.49 -16.85 7.69
C ALA A 299 -10.11 -18.28 8.07
N VAL A 300 -8.81 -18.59 8.09
CA VAL A 300 -8.30 -19.90 8.51
C VAL A 300 -7.69 -19.83 9.90
N THR A 301 -8.01 -20.80 10.75
CA THR A 301 -7.38 -20.97 12.07
C THR A 301 -6.93 -22.40 12.28
N PHE A 302 -5.70 -22.57 12.74
CA PHE A 302 -5.00 -23.86 12.81
C PHE A 302 -3.89 -23.82 13.88
N ALA A 303 -3.50 -24.97 14.44
CA ALA A 303 -2.34 -25.06 15.33
C ALA A 303 -1.03 -24.97 14.55
N GLY A 304 0.04 -24.49 15.19
CA GLY A 304 1.33 -24.27 14.54
C GLY A 304 1.87 -25.49 13.78
N GLU A 305 1.68 -26.71 14.30
CA GLU A 305 2.14 -27.93 13.62
C GLU A 305 1.40 -28.24 12.31
N SER A 306 0.17 -27.76 12.15
CA SER A 306 -0.63 -27.98 10.95
C SER A 306 -0.30 -27.01 9.81
N ARG A 307 0.63 -26.05 10.04
CA ARG A 307 0.94 -24.94 9.12
C ARG A 307 1.23 -25.40 7.70
N ASN A 308 2.02 -26.47 7.53
CA ASN A 308 2.44 -26.92 6.20
C ASN A 308 1.23 -27.29 5.33
N LEU A 309 0.28 -28.08 5.87
CA LEU A 309 -0.93 -28.44 5.15
C LEU A 309 -1.80 -27.21 4.88
N VAL A 310 -1.97 -26.33 5.87
CA VAL A 310 -2.80 -25.12 5.74
C VAL A 310 -2.24 -24.18 4.68
N GLU A 311 -0.92 -24.00 4.63
CA GLU A 311 -0.28 -23.17 3.62
C GLU A 311 -0.51 -23.72 2.21
N GLN A 312 -0.47 -25.04 2.02
CA GLN A 312 -0.79 -25.66 0.74
C GLN A 312 -2.26 -25.41 0.36
N VAL A 313 -3.19 -25.58 1.30
CA VAL A 313 -4.63 -25.31 1.06
C VAL A 313 -4.86 -23.84 0.73
N VAL A 314 -4.24 -22.91 1.46
CA VAL A 314 -4.36 -21.46 1.22
C VAL A 314 -3.80 -21.09 -0.15
N ARG A 315 -2.66 -21.64 -0.56
CA ARG A 315 -2.09 -21.42 -1.90
C ARG A 315 -3.03 -21.87 -3.02
N GLU A 316 -3.72 -23.01 -2.84
CA GLU A 316 -4.73 -23.46 -3.81
C GLU A 316 -5.98 -22.56 -3.78
N LEU A 317 -6.37 -22.06 -2.61
CA LEU A 317 -7.50 -21.14 -2.48
C LEU A 317 -7.21 -19.75 -3.10
N GLU A 318 -5.97 -19.27 -3.00
CA GLU A 318 -5.49 -18.04 -3.64
C GLU A 318 -5.51 -18.10 -5.18
N LYS A 319 -5.57 -19.29 -5.78
CA LYS A 319 -5.80 -19.44 -7.23
C LYS A 319 -7.27 -19.28 -7.61
N LEU A 320 -8.18 -19.51 -6.66
CA LEU A 320 -9.63 -19.45 -6.86
C LEU A 320 -10.24 -18.12 -6.41
N LYS A 321 -9.56 -17.41 -5.51
CA LYS A 321 -10.02 -16.19 -4.84
C LYS A 321 -8.90 -15.17 -4.72
N ASN A 322 -9.27 -13.90 -4.69
CA ASN A 322 -8.30 -12.83 -4.43
C ASN A 322 -7.64 -13.04 -3.06
N LYS A 323 -6.31 -12.91 -2.99
CA LYS A 323 -5.54 -13.06 -1.76
C LYS A 323 -6.07 -12.22 -0.60
N ASP A 324 -6.53 -11.02 -0.92
CA ASP A 324 -7.10 -10.06 0.03
C ASP A 324 -8.42 -10.53 0.67
N SER A 325 -9.12 -11.49 0.06
CA SER A 325 -10.36 -12.05 0.61
C SER A 325 -10.13 -13.16 1.64
N ILE A 326 -8.89 -13.62 1.80
CA ILE A 326 -8.50 -14.76 2.64
C ILE A 326 -7.67 -14.24 3.82
N PHE A 327 -8.18 -14.36 5.04
CA PHE A 327 -7.37 -14.12 6.23
C PHE A 327 -6.51 -15.35 6.54
N TYR A 328 -5.21 -15.22 6.27
CA TYR A 328 -4.14 -16.14 6.64
C TYR A 328 -3.00 -15.34 7.26
N ASP A 329 -2.47 -15.77 8.41
CA ASP A 329 -1.54 -14.97 9.22
C ASP A 329 -0.28 -14.52 8.46
N ASN A 330 0.34 -15.42 7.68
CA ASN A 330 1.53 -15.11 6.89
C ASN A 330 1.28 -14.09 5.76
N ASN A 331 0.02 -13.87 5.36
CA ASN A 331 -0.32 -12.85 4.38
C ASN A 331 -0.32 -11.43 4.98
N PHE A 332 -0.35 -11.31 6.31
CA PHE A 332 -0.49 -10.04 7.02
C PHE A 332 0.52 -9.86 8.17
N ILE A 333 1.70 -10.48 8.07
CA ILE A 333 2.75 -10.49 9.11
C ILE A 333 3.06 -9.07 9.64
N SER A 334 3.22 -8.11 8.74
CA SER A 334 3.53 -6.71 9.11
C SER A 334 2.42 -6.03 9.92
N GLN A 335 1.16 -6.39 9.68
CA GLN A 335 0.01 -5.80 10.34
C GLN A 335 -0.38 -6.54 11.64
N LEU A 336 -0.02 -7.81 11.75
CA LEU A 336 -0.18 -8.62 12.95
C LEU A 336 0.94 -8.39 13.98
N ALA A 337 2.09 -7.82 13.57
CA ALA A 337 3.21 -7.48 14.44
C ALA A 337 2.92 -6.24 15.31
N ARG A 338 1.96 -6.35 16.25
CA ARG A 338 1.48 -5.23 17.07
C ARG A 338 1.02 -5.66 18.47
N PRO A 339 0.95 -4.72 19.44
CA PRO A 339 0.28 -4.97 20.72
C PRO A 339 -1.23 -5.23 20.55
N SER A 340 -1.82 -5.95 21.51
CA SER A 340 -3.26 -6.28 21.56
C SER A 340 -3.76 -7.04 20.31
N LEU A 341 -2.92 -7.95 19.81
CA LEU A 341 -3.20 -8.78 18.65
C LEU A 341 -4.47 -9.61 18.83
N ASP A 342 -4.74 -10.05 20.06
CA ASP A 342 -5.95 -10.73 20.45
C ASP A 342 -7.22 -9.98 20.08
N VAL A 343 -7.35 -8.71 20.46
CA VAL A 343 -8.56 -7.90 20.19
C VAL A 343 -8.83 -7.82 18.69
N LEU A 344 -7.78 -7.65 17.89
CA LEU A 344 -7.87 -7.60 16.44
C LEU A 344 -8.30 -8.93 15.85
N LEU A 345 -7.66 -10.03 16.24
CA LEU A 345 -8.02 -11.36 15.77
C LEU A 345 -9.46 -11.71 16.14
N GLN A 346 -9.89 -11.39 17.36
CA GLN A 346 -11.27 -11.60 17.80
C GLN A 346 -12.28 -10.93 16.87
N ASP A 347 -12.04 -9.67 16.53
CA ASP A 347 -12.90 -8.90 15.65
C ASP A 347 -12.86 -9.43 14.21
N ILE A 348 -11.68 -9.80 13.70
CA ILE A 348 -11.52 -10.43 12.38
C ILE A 348 -12.35 -11.70 12.29
N TYR A 349 -12.16 -12.64 13.22
CA TYR A 349 -12.88 -13.91 13.17
C TYR A 349 -14.38 -13.71 13.43
N ARG A 350 -14.77 -12.90 14.42
CA ARG A 350 -16.18 -12.81 14.81
C ARG A 350 -17.02 -11.96 13.89
N ASN A 351 -16.54 -10.76 13.54
CA ASN A 351 -17.35 -9.73 12.91
C ASN A 351 -16.98 -9.50 11.44
N ARG A 352 -15.74 -9.82 11.06
CA ARG A 352 -15.20 -9.47 9.74
C ARG A 352 -14.74 -10.66 8.91
N SER A 353 -15.25 -11.86 9.22
CA SER A 353 -15.06 -13.07 8.41
C SER A 353 -16.41 -13.71 8.11
N LYS A 354 -16.73 -13.87 6.82
CA LYS A 354 -17.99 -14.50 6.39
C LYS A 354 -17.99 -16.01 6.59
N LEU A 355 -16.84 -16.67 6.45
CA LEU A 355 -16.62 -18.08 6.73
C LEU A 355 -15.35 -18.24 7.58
N ILE A 356 -15.37 -19.18 8.51
CA ILE A 356 -14.24 -19.48 9.39
C ILE A 356 -13.94 -20.97 9.29
N VAL A 357 -12.75 -21.27 8.76
CA VAL A 357 -12.28 -22.63 8.56
C VAL A 357 -11.36 -22.99 9.71
N VAL A 358 -11.76 -23.99 10.48
CA VAL A 358 -11.05 -24.45 11.67
C VAL A 358 -10.40 -25.80 11.37
N PHE A 359 -9.07 -25.81 11.32
CA PHE A 359 -8.28 -27.02 11.19
C PHE A 359 -8.05 -27.62 12.58
N LEU A 360 -8.82 -28.65 12.91
CA LEU A 360 -8.83 -29.34 14.20
C LEU A 360 -7.71 -30.37 14.27
N CYS A 361 -6.92 -30.29 15.33
CA CYS A 361 -5.91 -31.27 15.72
C CYS A 361 -5.85 -31.37 17.25
N GLU A 362 -5.17 -32.37 17.80
CA GLU A 362 -5.04 -32.58 19.24
C GLU A 362 -4.43 -31.36 19.93
N LYS A 363 -3.34 -30.82 19.37
CA LYS A 363 -2.67 -29.64 19.93
C LYS A 363 -3.31 -28.31 19.54
N TYR A 364 -4.49 -28.35 18.91
CA TYR A 364 -5.25 -27.13 18.65
C TYR A 364 -5.58 -26.38 19.95
N GLN A 365 -5.76 -27.12 21.05
CA GLN A 365 -5.95 -26.55 22.38
C GLN A 365 -4.68 -25.93 22.98
N ASP A 366 -3.50 -26.36 22.53
CA ASP A 366 -2.20 -26.03 23.13
C ASP A 366 -1.51 -24.81 22.49
N LYS A 367 -2.23 -24.05 21.65
CA LYS A 367 -1.69 -22.88 20.94
C LYS A 367 -0.94 -21.93 21.90
N GLU A 368 0.34 -21.65 21.59
CA GLU A 368 1.16 -20.58 22.20
C GLU A 368 0.66 -19.19 21.76
N TRP A 369 -0.54 -18.81 22.17
CA TRP A 369 -1.12 -17.48 22.02
C TRP A 369 -1.62 -17.09 23.42
N CYS A 370 -0.94 -16.14 24.06
CA CYS A 370 -1.00 -15.87 25.50
C CYS A 370 -2.44 -15.83 26.07
N GLY A 371 -2.95 -16.95 26.61
CA GLY A 371 -3.99 -17.12 27.65
C GLY A 371 -5.40 -16.50 27.48
N LEU A 372 -5.52 -15.30 26.90
CA LEU A 372 -6.76 -14.52 26.67
C LEU A 372 -7.25 -14.65 25.23
N GLU A 373 -6.34 -14.89 24.27
CA GLU A 373 -6.57 -14.83 22.83
C GLU A 373 -7.36 -16.06 22.29
N PHE A 374 -7.17 -17.24 22.89
CA PHE A 374 -7.88 -18.48 22.53
C PHE A 374 -9.37 -18.50 22.96
N ARG A 375 -9.76 -17.67 23.94
CA ARG A 375 -11.10 -17.72 24.54
C ARG A 375 -12.20 -17.40 23.52
N ALA A 376 -11.97 -16.41 22.65
CA ALA A 376 -12.96 -15.98 21.68
C ALA A 376 -13.15 -16.97 20.51
N ILE A 377 -12.08 -17.62 20.05
CA ILE A 377 -12.20 -18.68 19.04
C ILE A 377 -12.93 -19.90 19.63
N ARG A 378 -12.65 -20.24 20.89
CA ARG A 378 -13.40 -21.28 21.59
C ARG A 378 -14.86 -20.90 21.80
N ASP A 379 -15.15 -19.65 22.15
CA ASP A 379 -16.52 -19.16 22.31
C ASP A 379 -17.27 -19.13 20.98
N LEU A 380 -16.58 -18.85 19.88
CA LEU A 380 -17.10 -18.96 18.51
C LEU A 380 -17.37 -20.42 18.12
N ILE A 381 -16.44 -21.34 18.38
CA ILE A 381 -16.68 -22.80 18.17
C ILE A 381 -17.89 -23.25 18.99
N LYS A 382 -18.04 -22.75 20.22
CA LYS A 382 -19.19 -23.02 21.08
C LYS A 382 -20.47 -22.32 20.63
N SER A 383 -20.40 -21.22 19.90
CA SER A 383 -21.59 -20.48 19.41
C SER A 383 -22.30 -21.22 18.27
N ARG A 384 -21.64 -22.22 17.64
CA ARG A 384 -22.22 -23.09 16.60
C ARG A 384 -22.84 -22.32 15.45
N GLU A 385 -22.21 -21.22 15.06
CA GLU A 385 -22.67 -20.42 13.93
C GLU A 385 -22.47 -21.17 12.61
N ASP A 386 -23.43 -21.04 11.69
CA ASP A 386 -23.40 -21.66 10.35
C ASP A 386 -22.22 -21.20 9.50
N LYS A 387 -21.47 -20.18 9.93
CA LYS A 387 -20.25 -19.70 9.28
C LYS A 387 -19.00 -20.50 9.62
N ILE A 388 -19.10 -21.54 10.45
CA ILE A 388 -17.95 -22.37 10.82
C ILE A 388 -17.87 -23.59 9.90
N MET A 389 -16.65 -23.97 9.54
CA MET A 389 -16.35 -25.16 8.75
C MET A 389 -15.19 -25.91 9.38
N TYR A 390 -15.40 -27.18 9.73
CA TYR A 390 -14.40 -28.02 10.39
C TYR A 390 -13.61 -28.86 9.39
N ILE A 391 -12.29 -28.83 9.51
CA ILE A 391 -11.36 -29.75 8.84
C ILE A 391 -10.62 -30.51 9.94
N LYS A 392 -10.84 -31.82 10.05
CA LYS A 392 -10.25 -32.67 11.08
C LYS A 392 -8.95 -33.28 10.56
N LEU A 393 -7.85 -33.07 11.28
CA LEU A 393 -6.50 -33.52 10.91
C LEU A 393 -6.05 -34.75 11.70
N ASP A 394 -6.59 -34.96 12.91
CA ASP A 394 -6.34 -36.13 13.74
C ASP A 394 -7.57 -36.43 14.61
N ASP A 395 -7.50 -37.50 15.42
CA ASP A 395 -8.56 -37.90 16.35
C ASP A 395 -8.50 -37.19 17.71
N GLY A 396 -7.73 -36.12 17.81
CA GLY A 396 -7.58 -35.29 19.00
C GLY A 396 -8.89 -34.66 19.45
N HIS A 397 -9.01 -34.44 20.77
CA HIS A 397 -10.18 -33.79 21.34
C HIS A 397 -10.04 -32.25 21.30
N VAL A 398 -11.02 -31.57 20.72
CA VAL A 398 -11.11 -30.09 20.75
C VAL A 398 -12.36 -29.66 21.51
N ASP A 399 -12.17 -28.90 22.59
CA ASP A 399 -13.22 -28.37 23.46
C ASP A 399 -14.24 -27.56 22.66
N GLY A 400 -15.51 -27.96 22.73
CA GLY A 400 -16.61 -27.31 22.02
C GLY A 400 -17.00 -27.97 20.71
N VAL A 401 -16.19 -28.90 20.18
CA VAL A 401 -16.53 -29.74 19.02
C VAL A 401 -17.11 -31.06 19.52
N LEU A 402 -18.33 -31.39 19.10
CA LEU A 402 -19.00 -32.64 19.43
C LEU A 402 -18.64 -33.75 18.45
N LYS A 403 -18.73 -35.00 18.91
CA LYS A 403 -18.53 -36.20 18.05
C LYS A 403 -19.53 -36.31 16.91
N ILE A 404 -20.65 -35.59 16.98
CA ILE A 404 -21.71 -35.60 15.97
C ILE A 404 -21.58 -34.46 14.94
N ASP A 405 -20.65 -33.53 15.14
CA ASP A 405 -20.47 -32.40 14.23
C ASP A 405 -19.87 -32.89 12.90
N GLY A 406 -20.36 -32.33 11.79
CA GLY A 406 -19.84 -32.64 10.46
C GLY A 406 -18.47 -32.01 10.23
N TYR A 407 -17.55 -32.76 9.62
CA TYR A 407 -16.20 -32.28 9.29
C TYR A 407 -15.71 -32.85 7.96
N ILE A 408 -14.75 -32.15 7.36
CA ILE A 408 -13.93 -32.69 6.28
C ILE A 408 -12.73 -33.39 6.89
N ASP A 409 -12.48 -34.63 6.48
CA ASP A 409 -11.31 -35.40 6.91
C ASP A 409 -10.09 -34.95 6.10
N GLY A 410 -9.22 -34.15 6.71
CA GLY A 410 -8.06 -33.54 6.06
C GLY A 410 -7.01 -34.54 5.60
N ASN A 411 -7.09 -35.79 6.04
CA ASN A 411 -6.20 -36.87 5.59
C ASN A 411 -6.74 -37.64 4.37
N LYS A 412 -8.02 -37.45 4.01
CA LYS A 412 -8.65 -38.14 2.87
C LYS A 412 -8.63 -37.33 1.58
N PHE A 413 -8.48 -36.02 1.67
CA PHE A 413 -8.57 -35.11 0.54
C PHE A 413 -7.27 -34.35 0.35
N SER A 414 -6.93 -34.11 -0.91
CA SER A 414 -5.79 -33.27 -1.27
C SER A 414 -6.02 -31.80 -0.89
N PRO A 415 -4.95 -30.99 -0.76
CA PRO A 415 -5.08 -29.57 -0.47
C PRO A 415 -5.98 -28.82 -1.47
N GLN A 416 -5.92 -29.20 -2.76
CA GLN A 416 -6.77 -28.63 -3.81
C GLN A 416 -8.25 -28.97 -3.61
N GLU A 417 -8.58 -30.22 -3.27
CA GLU A 417 -9.96 -30.63 -3.00
C GLU A 417 -10.52 -29.91 -1.77
N ILE A 418 -9.71 -29.78 -0.72
CA ILE A 418 -10.07 -29.02 0.48
C ILE A 418 -10.33 -27.54 0.13
N ALA A 419 -9.47 -26.92 -0.68
CA ALA A 419 -9.67 -25.54 -1.14
C ALA A 419 -10.96 -25.38 -1.96
N ASN A 420 -11.29 -26.36 -2.81
CA ASN A 420 -12.54 -26.36 -3.58
C ASN A 420 -13.77 -26.42 -2.66
N PHE A 421 -13.77 -27.29 -1.65
CA PHE A 421 -14.87 -27.38 -0.68
C PHE A 421 -15.05 -26.06 0.11
N ILE A 422 -13.95 -25.41 0.48
CA ILE A 422 -13.98 -24.10 1.14
C ILE A 422 -14.60 -23.05 0.19
N ASN A 423 -14.17 -23.03 -1.08
CA ASN A 423 -14.68 -22.09 -2.08
C ASN A 423 -16.19 -22.27 -2.34
N GLU A 424 -16.67 -23.51 -2.43
CA GLU A 424 -18.10 -23.82 -2.54
C GLU A 424 -18.89 -23.22 -1.37
N ARG A 425 -18.39 -23.37 -0.14
CA ARG A 425 -19.01 -22.78 1.06
C ARG A 425 -19.02 -21.25 1.02
N ILE A 426 -17.95 -20.61 0.57
CA ILE A 426 -17.89 -19.15 0.41
C ILE A 426 -18.97 -18.65 -0.56
N ILE A 427 -19.14 -19.33 -1.70
CA ILE A 427 -20.12 -18.96 -2.74
C ILE A 427 -21.55 -19.09 -2.20
N LEU A 428 -21.86 -20.19 -1.51
CA LEU A 428 -23.18 -20.43 -0.93
C LEU A 428 -23.53 -19.43 0.17
N SER A 429 -22.56 -19.05 1.01
CA SER A 429 -22.75 -18.05 2.07
C SER A 429 -22.88 -16.61 1.54
N SER A 430 -22.52 -16.34 0.29
CA SER A 430 -22.62 -15.00 -0.34
C SER A 430 -23.93 -14.78 -1.10
N SER A 431 -24.77 -15.83 -1.22
CA SER A 431 -26.03 -15.83 -1.97
C SER A 431 -27.28 -15.75 -1.08
N GLN A 432 -27.08 -15.49 0.22
CA GLN A 432 -28.10 -15.20 1.24
C GLN A 432 -27.91 -13.78 1.74
#